data_AF-A0A2V8L1T1-F1
#
_entry.id   AF-A0A2V8L1T1-F1
#
_cell.length_a   1.000
_cell.length_b   1.000
_cell.length_c   1.000
_cell.angle_alpha   90.00
_cell.angle_beta   90.00
_cell.angle_gamma   90.00
#
_symmetry.space_group_name_H-M   'P 1'
#
loop_
_entity.id
_entity.type
_entity.pdbx_description
1 polymer ?
#
loop_
_entity_poly.entity_id
_entity_poly.type
_entity_poly.pdbx_seq_one_letter_code
_entity_poly.pdbx_strand_id
1 'polypeptide(L)'
;GGHIGFVLPLVRRVAGTTTNIADRFSIGFPLGITFKGKGRMAYDLELVPGVQGTPRQTNFTVHPGLVWAVGHDFGVGIRAAFDVNTPQWGFTPLVNHSWPIEDSFFKAYFAEAVLPVRFNRPTFGPKTTPVTFGLHFGLGF
;
A
#
# COMPACT_ATOMS: atom_id res chain seq x y z
N GLY A 1 3.00 12.11 -12.84
CA GLY A 1 1.85 11.25 -13.14
C GLY A 1 1.26 10.81 -11.83
N GLY A 2 0.42 9.80 -11.85
CA GLY A 2 -0.14 9.26 -10.62
C GLY A 2 -0.90 7.99 -10.87
N HIS A 3 -1.53 7.50 -9.82
CA HIS A 3 -2.41 6.35 -9.90
C HIS A 3 -3.57 6.47 -8.93
N ILE A 4 -4.62 5.74 -9.25
CA ILE A 4 -5.71 5.45 -8.32
C ILE A 4 -5.92 3.95 -8.28
N GLY A 5 -6.34 3.42 -7.14
CA GLY A 5 -6.50 1.98 -7.00
C GLY A 5 -7.23 1.56 -5.75
N PHE A 6 -7.15 0.26 -5.49
CA PHE A 6 -7.57 -0.33 -4.24
C PHE A 6 -6.59 -1.42 -3.80
N VAL A 7 -6.45 -1.58 -2.49
CA VAL A 7 -5.60 -2.59 -1.87
C VAL A 7 -6.41 -3.51 -0.98
N LEU A 8 -6.20 -4.80 -1.14
CA LEU A 8 -6.82 -5.87 -0.35
C LEU A 8 -5.75 -6.53 0.53
N PRO A 9 -5.80 -6.32 1.86
CA PRO A 9 -5.06 -7.12 2.82
C PRO A 9 -5.54 -8.58 2.75
N LEU A 10 -4.65 -9.50 2.37
CA LEU A 10 -4.99 -10.91 2.18
C LEU A 10 -4.70 -11.75 3.41
N VAL A 11 -3.52 -11.56 4.00
CA VAL A 11 -3.06 -12.29 5.18
C VAL A 11 -2.37 -11.30 6.09
N ARG A 12 -2.70 -11.35 7.38
CA ARG A 12 -2.13 -10.50 8.41
C ARG A 12 -1.71 -11.34 9.60
N ARG A 13 -0.50 -11.13 10.10
CA ARG A 13 0.01 -11.74 11.32
C ARG A 13 0.30 -10.67 12.36
N VAL A 14 -0.28 -10.80 13.55
CA VAL A 14 -0.10 -9.89 14.68
C VAL A 14 0.04 -10.71 15.95
N ALA A 15 1.13 -10.49 16.71
CA ALA A 15 1.32 -11.09 18.03
C ALA A 15 1.08 -12.62 18.08
N GLY A 16 1.52 -13.34 17.05
CA GLY A 16 1.36 -14.81 16.94
C GLY A 16 0.09 -15.29 16.26
N THR A 17 -0.95 -14.45 16.15
CA THR A 17 -2.21 -14.77 15.47
C THR A 17 -2.13 -14.42 14.00
N THR A 18 -2.61 -15.32 13.13
CA THR A 18 -2.72 -15.10 11.68
C THR A 18 -4.18 -15.06 11.29
N THR A 19 -4.57 -14.02 10.56
CA THR A 19 -5.92 -13.83 10.02
C THR A 19 -5.84 -13.62 8.52
N ASN A 20 -6.90 -13.96 7.80
CA ASN A 20 -7.02 -13.74 6.36
C ASN A 20 -8.14 -12.74 6.02
N ILE A 21 -8.34 -12.50 4.72
CA ILE A 21 -9.35 -11.57 4.20
C ILE A 21 -10.80 -11.90 4.65
N ALA A 22 -11.11 -13.16 4.93
CA ALA A 22 -12.44 -13.60 5.37
C ALA A 22 -12.68 -13.32 6.86
N ASP A 23 -11.63 -13.28 7.69
CA ASP A 23 -11.78 -13.04 9.14
C ASP A 23 -12.07 -11.57 9.45
N ARG A 24 -11.35 -10.66 8.79
CA ARG A 24 -11.45 -9.20 9.00
C ARG A 24 -11.28 -8.46 7.69
N PHE A 25 -12.35 -8.45 6.91
CA PHE A 25 -12.35 -7.73 5.64
C PHE A 25 -11.99 -6.25 5.82
N SER A 26 -11.05 -5.79 5.00
CA SER A 26 -10.68 -4.38 4.88
C SER A 26 -10.22 -4.08 3.46
N ILE A 27 -10.32 -2.82 3.06
CA ILE A 27 -9.91 -2.33 1.74
C ILE A 27 -9.34 -0.92 1.90
N GLY A 28 -8.23 -0.64 1.24
CA GLY A 28 -7.67 0.70 1.09
C GLY A 28 -7.89 1.22 -0.32
N PHE A 29 -7.90 2.54 -0.50
CA PHE A 29 -8.06 3.20 -1.80
C PHE A 29 -6.88 4.14 -2.08
N PRO A 30 -5.73 3.62 -2.53
CA PRO A 30 -4.56 4.46 -2.77
C PRO A 30 -4.81 5.50 -3.86
N LEU A 31 -4.42 6.74 -3.56
CA LEU A 31 -4.33 7.86 -4.49
C LEU A 31 -2.87 8.31 -4.53
N GLY A 32 -2.18 7.99 -5.61
CA GLY A 32 -0.75 8.19 -5.79
C GLY A 32 -0.42 9.46 -6.60
N ILE A 33 0.54 10.23 -6.11
CA ILE A 33 1.21 11.30 -6.85
C ILE A 33 2.67 10.87 -7.06
N THR A 34 3.06 10.70 -8.32
CA THR A 34 4.38 10.19 -8.68
C THR A 34 5.21 11.24 -9.41
N PHE A 35 6.40 11.52 -8.85
CA PHE A 35 7.41 12.40 -9.40
C PHE A 35 8.54 11.55 -10.00
N LYS A 36 8.70 11.59 -11.32
CA LYS A 36 9.80 10.90 -12.00
C LYS A 36 11.12 11.56 -11.62
N GLY A 37 12.00 10.80 -10.97
CA GLY A 37 13.34 11.22 -10.61
C GLY A 37 14.34 10.94 -11.74
N LYS A 38 15.63 11.01 -11.39
CA LYS A 38 16.70 10.69 -12.33
C LYS A 38 16.77 9.18 -12.60
N GLY A 39 16.96 8.81 -13.86
CA GLY A 39 17.14 7.42 -14.27
C GLY A 39 15.86 6.61 -14.10
N ARG A 40 15.95 5.49 -13.38
CA ARG A 40 14.85 4.54 -13.19
C ARG A 40 14.04 4.77 -11.91
N MET A 41 14.39 5.79 -11.12
CA MET A 41 13.78 6.07 -9.82
C MET A 41 12.61 7.03 -9.96
N ALA A 42 11.53 6.77 -9.23
CA ALA A 42 10.42 7.68 -9.00
C ALA A 42 10.18 7.83 -7.50
N TYR A 43 9.85 9.05 -7.09
CA TYR A 43 9.26 9.30 -5.78
C TYR A 43 7.75 9.19 -5.89
N ASP A 44 7.14 8.47 -4.96
CA ASP A 44 5.73 8.12 -4.98
C ASP A 44 5.11 8.45 -3.63
N LEU A 45 4.08 9.30 -3.61
CA LEU A 45 3.32 9.61 -2.42
C LEU A 45 1.91 9.07 -2.58
N GLU A 46 1.54 8.08 -1.76
CA GLU A 46 0.15 7.62 -1.69
C GLU A 46 -0.57 8.19 -0.47
N LEU A 47 -1.80 8.64 -0.70
CA LEU A 47 -2.80 8.92 0.33
C LEU A 47 -3.81 7.78 0.28
N VAL A 48 -3.95 7.02 1.36
CA VAL A 48 -4.72 5.77 1.37
C VAL A 48 -5.81 5.83 2.44
N PRO A 49 -7.02 6.31 2.10
CA PRO A 49 -8.21 6.06 2.89
C PRO A 49 -8.48 4.55 2.95
N GLY A 50 -8.77 4.01 4.12
CA GLY A 50 -9.13 2.62 4.29
C GLY A 50 -10.42 2.44 5.06
N VAL A 51 -11.11 1.34 4.76
CA VAL A 51 -12.34 0.91 5.41
C VAL A 51 -12.16 -0.51 5.91
N GLN A 52 -12.46 -0.75 7.18
CA GLN A 52 -12.55 -2.08 7.77
C GLN A 52 -14.02 -2.41 8.05
N GLY A 53 -14.41 -3.66 7.82
CA GLY A 53 -15.79 -4.12 8.04
C GLY A 53 -16.16 -4.28 9.52
N THR A 54 -15.31 -4.92 10.34
CA THR A 54 -15.69 -5.31 11.72
C THR A 54 -14.55 -5.21 12.77
N PRO A 55 -14.71 -4.35 13.79
CA PRO A 55 -15.71 -3.28 13.87
C PRO A 55 -15.53 -2.31 12.70
N ARG A 56 -16.63 -1.66 12.28
CA ARG A 56 -16.59 -0.72 11.17
C ARG A 56 -15.74 0.49 11.54
N GLN A 57 -14.65 0.69 10.83
CA GLN A 57 -13.69 1.75 11.09
C GLN A 57 -13.14 2.29 9.77
N THR A 58 -12.84 3.58 9.77
CA THR A 58 -12.09 4.23 8.70
C THR A 58 -10.71 4.61 9.21
N ASN A 59 -9.72 4.52 8.34
CA ASN A 59 -8.37 4.97 8.62
C ASN A 59 -7.83 5.76 7.43
N PHE A 60 -6.69 6.42 7.64
CA PHE A 60 -6.01 7.15 6.60
C PHE A 60 -4.51 6.97 6.76
N THR A 61 -3.86 6.46 5.72
CA THR A 61 -2.41 6.26 5.70
C THR A 61 -1.78 7.28 4.76
N VAL A 62 -0.73 7.96 5.22
CA VAL A 62 0.18 8.72 4.36
C VAL A 62 1.40 7.85 4.09
N HIS A 63 1.71 7.64 2.82
CA HIS A 63 2.56 6.53 2.38
C HIS A 63 3.62 7.01 1.36
N PRO A 64 4.59 7.85 1.77
CA PRO A 64 5.65 8.33 0.88
C PRO A 64 6.69 7.24 0.63
N GLY A 65 7.24 7.17 -0.58
CA GLY A 65 8.22 6.17 -0.91
C GLY A 65 8.94 6.38 -2.22
N LEU A 66 9.74 5.38 -2.55
CA LEU A 66 10.55 5.33 -3.75
C LEU A 66 10.25 4.03 -4.50
N VAL A 67 10.15 4.14 -5.81
CA VAL A 67 9.94 3.03 -6.73
C VAL A 67 11.00 3.09 -7.82
N TRP A 68 11.57 1.94 -8.17
CA TRP A 68 12.54 1.79 -9.23
C TRP A 68 11.99 0.86 -10.31
N ALA A 69 12.02 1.31 -11.56
CA ALA A 69 11.78 0.43 -12.70
C ALA A 69 12.94 -0.55 -12.85
N VAL A 70 12.66 -1.85 -12.90
CA VAL A 70 13.69 -2.90 -13.05
C VAL A 70 13.69 -3.56 -14.43
N GLY A 71 12.75 -3.19 -15.30
CA GLY A 71 12.62 -3.69 -16.67
C GLY A 71 11.45 -4.66 -16.81
N HIS A 72 11.08 -4.99 -18.06
CA HIS A 72 9.92 -5.85 -18.39
C HIS A 72 8.63 -5.42 -17.67
N ASP A 73 8.42 -4.11 -17.56
CA ASP A 73 7.27 -3.50 -16.90
C ASP A 73 7.12 -3.86 -15.41
N PHE A 74 8.21 -4.28 -14.76
CA PHE A 74 8.28 -4.46 -13.31
C PHE A 74 8.88 -3.24 -12.61
N GLY A 75 8.32 -2.94 -11.44
CA GLY A 75 8.84 -2.00 -10.47
C GLY A 75 9.05 -2.65 -9.11
N VAL A 76 10.07 -2.22 -8.40
CA VAL A 76 10.28 -2.56 -6.98
C VAL A 76 10.34 -1.29 -6.18
N GLY A 77 9.87 -1.31 -4.95
CA GLY A 77 9.84 -0.10 -4.15
C GLY A 77 9.73 -0.34 -2.67
N ILE A 78 9.79 0.76 -1.95
CA ILE A 78 9.52 0.81 -0.52
C ILE A 78 8.84 2.14 -0.20
N ARG A 79 7.76 2.06 0.57
CA ARG A 79 7.04 3.21 1.12
C ARG A 79 7.17 3.22 2.63
N ALA A 80 7.47 4.37 3.22
CA ALA A 80 7.20 4.60 4.63
C ALA A 80 5.68 4.69 4.85
N ALA A 81 5.23 4.47 6.07
CA ALA A 81 3.81 4.48 6.41
C ALA A 81 3.54 5.21 7.71
N PHE A 82 2.55 6.09 7.67
CA PHE A 82 2.06 6.83 8.81
C PHE A 82 0.53 6.73 8.84
N ASP A 83 0.01 5.98 9.80
CA ASP A 83 -1.42 5.79 9.97
C ASP A 83 -1.96 6.93 10.85
N VAL A 84 -2.65 7.89 10.25
CA VAL A 84 -3.06 9.15 10.88
C VAL A 84 -4.03 8.90 12.04
N ASN A 85 -3.84 9.67 13.13
CA ASN A 85 -4.59 9.53 14.38
C ASN A 85 -4.48 8.15 15.05
N THR A 86 -3.40 7.41 14.77
CA THR A 86 -3.09 6.16 15.44
C THR A 86 -1.63 6.15 15.89
N PRO A 87 -1.24 5.28 16.84
CA PRO A 87 0.15 5.10 17.21
C PRO A 87 0.87 4.09 16.28
N GLN A 88 0.48 4.04 15.01
CA GLN A 88 1.04 3.12 14.02
C GLN A 88 1.85 3.85 12.94
N TRP A 89 3.04 3.34 12.68
CA TRP A 89 3.91 3.75 11.58
C TRP A 89 4.71 2.56 11.08
N GLY A 90 5.40 2.67 9.95
CA GLY A 90 6.29 1.62 9.49
C GLY A 90 6.69 1.78 8.05
N PHE A 91 6.75 0.66 7.33
CA PHE A 91 7.13 0.65 5.93
C PHE A 91 6.45 -0.50 5.17
N THR A 92 6.49 -0.42 3.85
CA THR A 92 5.86 -1.36 2.93
C THR A 92 6.78 -1.52 1.73
N PRO A 93 7.57 -2.61 1.65
CA PRO A 93 8.20 -2.98 0.40
C PRO A 93 7.12 -3.51 -0.57
N LEU A 94 7.41 -3.36 -1.85
CA LEU A 94 6.48 -3.71 -2.91
C LEU A 94 7.19 -4.20 -4.16
N VAL A 95 6.46 -4.97 -4.94
CA VAL A 95 6.79 -5.31 -6.33
C VAL A 95 5.52 -5.08 -7.15
N ASN A 96 5.62 -4.28 -8.20
CA ASN A 96 4.52 -4.06 -9.14
C ASN A 96 4.88 -4.59 -10.53
N HIS A 97 3.83 -4.95 -11.27
CA HIS A 97 3.88 -5.18 -12.70
C HIS A 97 2.75 -4.38 -13.34
N SER A 98 3.10 -3.64 -14.39
CA SER A 98 2.17 -2.79 -15.12
C SER A 98 1.98 -3.28 -16.54
N TRP A 99 0.79 -3.08 -17.09
CA TRP A 99 0.49 -3.34 -18.48
C TRP A 99 -0.06 -2.07 -19.11
N PRO A 100 0.44 -1.68 -20.30
CA PRO A 100 -0.01 -0.48 -20.98
C PRO A 100 -1.49 -0.59 -21.38
N ILE A 101 -2.18 0.55 -21.34
CA ILE A 101 -3.52 0.72 -21.90
C ILE A 101 -3.39 1.72 -23.04
N GLU A 102 -3.78 1.29 -24.24
CA GLU A 102 -3.81 2.13 -25.43
C GLU A 102 -5.13 2.91 -25.51
N ASP A 103 -5.11 4.09 -26.12
CA ASP A 103 -6.29 4.91 -26.42
C ASP A 103 -7.24 5.22 -25.24
N SER A 104 -6.68 5.40 -24.04
CA SER A 104 -7.44 5.72 -22.82
C SER A 104 -6.88 6.92 -22.05
N PHE A 105 -7.71 7.49 -21.18
CA PHE A 105 -7.29 8.46 -20.16
C PHE A 105 -6.23 7.85 -19.24
N PHE A 106 -6.46 6.60 -18.82
CA PHE A 106 -5.48 5.81 -18.08
C PHE A 106 -4.46 5.22 -19.04
N LYS A 107 -3.19 5.19 -18.63
CA LYS A 107 -2.05 4.75 -19.45
C LYS A 107 -1.56 3.36 -19.11
N ALA A 108 -1.90 2.85 -17.93
CA ALA A 108 -1.58 1.50 -17.53
C ALA A 108 -2.57 0.99 -16.48
N TYR A 109 -2.78 -0.32 -16.42
CA TYR A 109 -3.23 -0.97 -15.20
C TYR A 109 -2.06 -1.69 -14.55
N PHE A 110 -2.08 -1.88 -13.24
CA PHE A 110 -1.04 -2.61 -12.55
C PHE A 110 -1.60 -3.50 -11.45
N ALA A 111 -0.82 -4.51 -11.11
CA ALA A 111 -0.96 -5.29 -9.90
C ALA A 111 0.34 -5.15 -9.09
N GLU A 112 0.22 -4.94 -7.80
CA GLU A 112 1.31 -4.69 -6.88
C GLU A 112 1.17 -5.58 -5.65
N ALA A 113 2.15 -6.45 -5.45
CA ALA A 113 2.29 -7.21 -4.22
C ALA A 113 2.95 -6.32 -3.17
N VAL A 114 2.29 -6.15 -2.02
CA VAL A 114 2.75 -5.29 -0.93
C VAL A 114 2.93 -6.10 0.35
N LEU A 115 3.94 -5.73 1.14
CA LEU A 115 4.17 -6.35 2.45
C LEU A 115 4.19 -5.31 3.60
N PRO A 116 3.05 -4.69 3.97
CA PRO A 116 3.03 -3.73 5.07
C PRO A 116 3.58 -4.30 6.38
N VAL A 117 4.61 -3.65 6.92
CA VAL A 117 5.11 -3.85 8.27
C VAL A 117 4.75 -2.60 9.07
N ARG A 118 3.93 -2.76 10.11
CA ARG A 118 3.50 -1.66 10.98
C ARG A 118 4.01 -1.88 12.39
N PHE A 119 4.60 -0.87 13.00
CA PHE A 119 4.91 -0.78 14.41
C PHE A 119 3.77 -0.08 15.12
N ASN A 120 3.02 -0.80 15.94
CA ASN A 120 1.98 -0.25 16.79
C ASN A 120 2.54 0.00 18.19
N ARG A 121 2.57 1.25 18.64
CA ARG A 121 3.19 1.66 19.91
C ARG A 121 2.26 2.59 20.71
N PRO A 122 1.10 2.12 21.17
CA PRO A 122 0.21 2.93 21.99
C PRO A 122 0.86 3.26 23.35
N THR A 123 0.45 4.37 23.96
CA THR A 123 0.88 4.76 25.32
C THR A 123 0.47 3.72 26.36
N PHE A 124 -0.75 3.18 26.20
CA PHE A 124 -1.30 2.14 27.05
C PHE A 124 -1.67 0.93 26.20
N GLY A 125 -1.29 -0.27 26.64
CA GLY A 125 -1.59 -1.52 25.95
C GLY A 125 -0.38 -2.18 25.27
N PRO A 126 -0.59 -3.34 24.63
CA PRO A 126 0.50 -4.15 24.10
C PRO A 126 1.11 -3.50 22.85
N LYS A 127 2.45 -3.47 22.80
CA LYS A 127 3.20 -3.13 21.60
C LYS A 127 3.14 -4.30 20.63
N THR A 128 2.73 -4.06 19.39
CA THR A 128 2.66 -5.11 18.37
C THR A 128 3.36 -4.68 17.08
N THR A 129 3.79 -5.66 16.29
CA THR A 129 4.35 -5.42 14.95
C THR A 129 3.57 -6.22 13.92
N PRO A 130 2.38 -5.76 13.48
CA PRO A 130 1.67 -6.38 12.38
C PRO A 130 2.52 -6.49 11.12
N VAL A 131 2.50 -7.67 10.50
CA VAL A 131 2.99 -7.90 9.15
C VAL A 131 1.81 -8.38 8.30
N THR A 132 1.58 -7.72 7.18
CA THR A 132 0.47 -7.99 6.29
C THR A 132 1.02 -8.27 4.89
N PHE A 133 0.46 -9.24 4.20
CA PHE A 133 0.60 -9.41 2.76
C PHE A 133 -0.70 -8.95 2.10
N GLY A 134 -0.59 -8.15 1.04
CA GLY A 134 -1.74 -7.64 0.30
C GLY A 134 -1.47 -7.51 -1.19
N LEU A 135 -2.56 -7.34 -1.94
CA LEU A 135 -2.53 -7.02 -3.36
C LEU A 135 -3.17 -5.66 -3.59
N HIS A 136 -2.45 -4.79 -4.29
CA HIS A 136 -2.87 -3.48 -4.72
C HIS A 136 -3.07 -3.49 -6.23
N PHE A 137 -4.25 -3.09 -6.67
CA PHE A 137 -4.59 -2.96 -8.08
C PHE A 137 -4.89 -1.51 -8.37
N GLY A 138 -4.44 -1.01 -9.52
CA GLY A 138 -4.70 0.37 -9.86
C GLY A 138 -4.54 0.69 -11.34
N LEU A 139 -4.89 1.93 -11.64
CA LEU A 139 -4.80 2.55 -12.94
C LEU A 139 -3.85 3.75 -12.85
N GLY A 140 -2.82 3.75 -13.68
CA GLY A 140 -1.88 4.86 -13.80
C GLY A 140 -2.29 5.84 -14.88
N PHE A 141 -1.97 7.13 -14.70
CA PHE A 141 -2.20 8.20 -15.66
C PHE A 141 -1.03 9.21 -15.71
#